data_AF-A0A561SYZ1-F1
#
_entry.id   AF-A0A561SYZ1-F1
#
_cell.length_a   1.000
_cell.length_b   1.000
_cell.length_c   1.000
_cell.angle_alpha   90.00
_cell.angle_beta   90.00
_cell.angle_gamma   90.00
#
_symmetry.space_group_name_H-M   'P 1'
#
loop_
_entity.id
_entity.type
_entity.pdbx_description
1 polymer ?
#
loop_
_entity_poly.entity_id
_entity_poly.type
_entity_poly.pdbx_seq_one_letter_code
_entity_poly.pdbx_strand_id
1 'polypeptide(L)'
;MPPALSDPDRIRRLEPPAQGARLSVVLDTDTFNEIDDQFALAYALLSPDRLDLQAVYAAPFCNDATDPATGMRQSYDEILRVLERFDRRPDGFVFTGSERWLTDAGAPVPSAAAEDLVARARRQGDDEVLYVVAIGAPTNVSSALLAAPDIAGKIVVVWLGGNPTTWPKANEYNLEQDVAASRVLLDSGVPLVYVPCVNVTEHLTTTLAEIDAFVRPTGPVGAYLAGIFEAYYDDHFARSKVIWDVGAVAWLVDPEWTPSALVHSPVLTSEGTWSHDPRRHLIREMRQLDRDAIFGDLFTKLRDAGAASGRMGGMSTAAGTDTGLAAYLDRIGVADVTSPDLPTLHRIIAGHTRSIAFENLDAFTGREIALDPDALAAKLVHGGRGGWCFEQNLLLRGALDAVGYTTTCLAARVMWGRPPDAPPVPRSHMLLRVDLPEGPHLVDVGFGGLTLTGVLALEPDVEQATPHEPFRLVSAERAGYVMQARVGGQWRPLYWFDLTEQLLADYEVSNWYLCHHPRSHFLSGIMAARPEPDRRYALGSTSLAVHHLDGPTERRTLESPAEIRKVLEETFLIDTSGLPDLETALARLFQDR
;
A
#
# COMPACT_ATOMS: atom_id res chain seq x y z
N MET A 1 0.42 -48.52 6.63
CA MET A 1 0.53 -47.15 7.17
C MET A 1 1.89 -47.00 7.83
N PRO A 2 2.71 -46.00 7.47
CA PRO A 2 3.91 -45.64 8.22
C PRO A 2 3.54 -45.26 9.67
N PRO A 3 4.51 -45.25 10.61
CA PRO A 3 4.21 -44.94 12.00
C PRO A 3 3.57 -43.56 12.08
N ALA A 4 2.34 -43.52 12.58
CA ALA A 4 1.60 -42.29 12.78
C ALA A 4 2.44 -41.32 13.63
N LEU A 5 2.39 -40.04 13.27
CA LEU A 5 2.95 -38.98 14.10
C LEU A 5 2.46 -39.17 15.54
N SER A 6 3.36 -39.05 16.52
CA SER A 6 2.95 -39.11 17.92
C SER A 6 1.97 -37.97 18.23
N ASP A 7 1.02 -38.18 19.15
CA ASP A 7 0.09 -37.11 19.53
C ASP A 7 0.81 -35.84 20.01
N PRO A 8 1.88 -35.91 20.83
CA PRO A 8 2.67 -34.73 21.18
C PRO A 8 3.27 -33.99 19.98
N ASP A 9 3.84 -34.72 19.02
CA ASP A 9 4.41 -34.10 17.81
C ASP A 9 3.32 -33.47 16.95
N ARG A 10 2.12 -34.08 16.90
CA ARG A 10 0.99 -33.57 16.13
C ARG A 10 0.49 -32.27 16.75
N ILE A 11 0.28 -32.26 18.06
CA ILE A 11 -0.14 -31.07 18.81
C ILE A 11 0.88 -29.94 18.62
N ARG A 12 2.18 -30.23 18.75
CA ARG A 12 3.25 -29.25 18.53
C ARG A 12 3.17 -28.60 17.14
N ARG A 13 2.88 -29.39 16.09
CA ARG A 13 2.75 -28.90 14.71
C ARG A 13 1.42 -28.21 14.42
N LEU A 14 0.42 -28.43 15.27
CA LEU A 14 -0.85 -27.71 15.23
C LEU A 14 -0.77 -26.39 16.00
N GLU A 15 0.29 -26.11 16.76
CA GLU A 15 0.41 -24.79 17.37
C GLU A 15 0.48 -23.70 16.30
N PRO A 16 -0.19 -22.55 16.54
CA PRO A 16 -0.12 -21.44 15.60
C PRO A 16 1.34 -21.04 15.31
N PRO A 17 1.67 -20.69 14.05
CA PRO A 17 3.03 -20.32 13.71
C PRO A 17 3.45 -19.06 14.48
N ALA A 18 4.63 -19.09 15.10
CA ALA A 18 5.15 -17.96 15.88
C ALA A 18 5.18 -16.67 15.04
N GLN A 19 4.81 -15.53 15.64
CA GLN A 19 4.76 -14.23 14.95
C GLN A 19 6.15 -13.86 14.39
N GLY A 20 6.18 -13.36 13.14
CA GLY A 20 7.42 -13.01 12.42
C GLY A 20 8.22 -14.17 11.79
N ALA A 21 7.90 -15.44 12.08
CA ALA A 21 8.46 -16.59 11.34
C ALA A 21 8.05 -16.59 9.85
N ARG A 22 8.99 -16.84 8.95
CA ARG A 22 8.68 -17.04 7.53
C ARG A 22 8.34 -18.51 7.27
N LEU A 23 7.20 -18.76 6.63
CA LEU A 23 6.62 -20.10 6.50
C LEU A 23 6.77 -20.62 5.07
N SER A 24 7.22 -21.86 4.89
CA SER A 24 7.20 -22.56 3.60
C SER A 24 5.76 -22.95 3.26
N VAL A 25 5.21 -22.47 2.15
CA VAL A 25 3.79 -22.67 1.79
C VAL A 25 3.64 -23.21 0.37
N VAL A 26 2.66 -24.09 0.16
CA VAL A 26 2.07 -24.37 -1.15
C VAL A 26 0.56 -24.16 -1.08
N LEU A 27 -0.05 -23.76 -2.19
CA LEU A 27 -1.49 -23.49 -2.30
C LEU A 27 -2.13 -24.49 -3.27
N ASP A 28 -3.20 -25.15 -2.88
CA ASP A 28 -4.01 -26.07 -3.68
C ASP A 28 -5.43 -25.48 -3.82
N THR A 29 -5.82 -25.10 -5.04
CA THR A 29 -6.91 -24.15 -5.30
C THR A 29 -7.62 -24.42 -6.62
N ASP A 30 -8.93 -24.20 -6.67
CA ASP A 30 -9.80 -24.35 -7.84
C ASP A 30 -10.21 -22.98 -8.43
N THR A 31 -9.23 -22.10 -8.64
CA THR A 31 -9.35 -20.67 -8.99
C THR A 31 -10.36 -20.24 -10.05
N PHE A 32 -10.94 -21.13 -10.86
CA PHE A 32 -11.95 -20.76 -11.86
C PHE A 32 -13.39 -20.98 -11.37
N ASN A 33 -13.58 -21.75 -10.30
CA ASN A 33 -14.90 -22.16 -9.85
C ASN A 33 -15.73 -20.98 -9.34
N GLU A 34 -15.13 -20.14 -8.48
CA GLU A 34 -15.72 -18.88 -8.00
C GLU A 34 -14.72 -17.72 -8.14
N ILE A 35 -14.87 -16.68 -7.31
CA ILE A 35 -14.07 -15.45 -7.38
C ILE A 35 -13.09 -15.28 -6.22
N ASP A 36 -13.18 -16.11 -5.19
CA ASP A 36 -12.49 -15.90 -3.92
C ASP A 36 -11.11 -16.56 -3.83
N ASP A 37 -10.88 -17.65 -4.56
CA ASP A 37 -9.57 -18.24 -4.75
C ASP A 37 -8.54 -17.22 -5.29
N GLN A 38 -8.96 -16.35 -6.22
CA GLN A 38 -8.09 -15.32 -6.81
C GLN A 38 -7.65 -14.32 -5.74
N PHE A 39 -8.54 -13.97 -4.80
CA PHE A 39 -8.18 -13.14 -3.65
C PHE A 39 -7.22 -13.88 -2.72
N ALA A 40 -7.42 -15.17 -2.46
CA ALA A 40 -6.53 -15.97 -1.61
C ALA A 40 -5.13 -16.12 -2.21
N LEU A 41 -5.02 -16.42 -3.52
CA LEU A 41 -3.75 -16.49 -4.23
C LEU A 41 -3.05 -15.12 -4.25
N ALA A 42 -3.77 -14.05 -4.54
CA ALA A 42 -3.23 -12.69 -4.46
C ALA A 42 -2.73 -12.39 -3.05
N TYR A 43 -3.49 -12.73 -2.02
CA TYR A 43 -3.12 -12.47 -0.64
C TYR A 43 -1.85 -13.22 -0.21
N ALA A 44 -1.71 -14.48 -0.65
CA ALA A 44 -0.53 -15.28 -0.40
C ALA A 44 0.72 -14.71 -1.09
N LEU A 45 0.59 -14.28 -2.35
CA LEU A 45 1.68 -13.64 -3.11
C LEU A 45 2.09 -12.28 -2.51
N LEU A 46 1.14 -11.56 -1.93
CA LEU A 46 1.32 -10.25 -1.33
C LEU A 46 1.79 -10.27 0.13
N SER A 47 2.03 -11.46 0.69
CA SER A 47 2.53 -11.62 2.06
C SER A 47 3.95 -12.23 2.10
N PRO A 48 4.93 -11.77 1.30
CA PRO A 48 6.24 -12.45 1.16
C PRO A 48 7.14 -12.32 2.40
N ASP A 49 6.84 -11.38 3.28
CA ASP A 49 7.45 -11.20 4.60
C ASP A 49 7.13 -12.38 5.53
N ARG A 50 5.97 -13.01 5.32
CA ARG A 50 5.43 -14.08 6.15
C ARG A 50 5.38 -15.43 5.44
N LEU A 51 5.00 -15.46 4.17
CA LEU A 51 4.75 -16.66 3.39
C LEU A 51 5.77 -16.77 2.25
N ASP A 52 6.60 -17.80 2.31
CA ASP A 52 7.37 -18.28 1.17
C ASP A 52 6.49 -19.21 0.33
N LEU A 53 5.66 -18.63 -0.55
CA LEU A 53 4.81 -19.43 -1.45
C LEU A 53 5.70 -20.09 -2.52
N GLN A 54 5.80 -21.42 -2.47
CA GLN A 54 6.73 -22.23 -3.25
C GLN A 54 6.10 -22.90 -4.48
N ALA A 55 4.78 -23.16 -4.43
CA ALA A 55 4.03 -23.71 -5.55
C ALA A 55 2.52 -23.43 -5.42
N VAL A 56 1.82 -23.48 -6.56
CA VAL A 56 0.36 -23.44 -6.67
C VAL A 56 -0.11 -24.66 -7.47
N TYR A 57 -1.09 -25.38 -6.94
CA TYR A 57 -1.63 -26.62 -7.48
C TYR A 57 -3.06 -26.37 -7.94
N ALA A 58 -3.34 -26.71 -9.20
CA ALA A 58 -4.68 -26.61 -9.76
C ALA A 58 -5.55 -27.76 -9.23
N ALA A 59 -6.48 -27.47 -8.35
CA ALA A 59 -7.44 -28.45 -7.85
C ALA A 59 -8.57 -28.69 -8.88
N PRO A 60 -9.06 -29.93 -9.02
CA PRO A 60 -10.27 -30.21 -9.79
C PRO A 60 -11.52 -29.69 -9.09
N PHE A 61 -12.50 -29.25 -9.89
CA PHE A 61 -13.87 -28.95 -9.48
C PHE A 61 -14.86 -29.43 -10.56
N CYS A 62 -16.12 -29.62 -10.19
CA CYS A 62 -17.20 -30.00 -11.08
C CYS A 62 -18.43 -29.14 -10.82
N ASN A 63 -19.08 -28.68 -11.88
CA ASN A 63 -20.36 -27.98 -11.83
C ASN A 63 -21.24 -28.39 -13.03
N ASP A 64 -22.39 -27.75 -13.22
CA ASP A 64 -23.33 -28.09 -14.30
C ASP A 64 -22.71 -28.04 -15.71
N ALA A 65 -21.62 -27.29 -15.90
CA ALA A 65 -20.96 -27.08 -17.18
C ALA A 65 -19.64 -27.85 -17.35
N THR A 66 -19.09 -28.44 -16.28
CA THR A 66 -17.68 -28.81 -16.22
C THR A 66 -17.47 -30.11 -15.45
N ASP A 67 -16.71 -31.05 -16.02
CA ASP A 67 -16.24 -32.26 -15.33
C ASP A 67 -14.91 -32.02 -14.59
N PRO A 68 -14.48 -32.91 -13.68
CA PRO A 68 -13.30 -32.67 -12.83
C PRO A 68 -12.01 -32.40 -13.61
N ALA A 69 -11.82 -33.09 -14.75
CA ALA A 69 -10.66 -32.92 -15.60
C ALA A 69 -10.64 -31.53 -16.26
N THR A 70 -11.82 -31.09 -16.73
CA THR A 70 -12.00 -29.78 -17.34
C THR A 70 -11.89 -28.68 -16.30
N GLY A 71 -12.46 -28.87 -15.12
CA GLY A 71 -12.35 -27.95 -14.01
C GLY A 71 -10.91 -27.75 -13.59
N MET A 72 -10.14 -28.84 -13.40
CA MET A 72 -8.71 -28.74 -13.11
C MET A 72 -7.94 -27.91 -14.15
N ARG A 73 -8.21 -28.11 -15.45
CA ARG A 73 -7.57 -27.31 -16.51
C ARG A 73 -7.98 -25.83 -16.45
N GLN A 74 -9.23 -25.54 -16.16
CA GLN A 74 -9.71 -24.17 -15.98
C GLN A 74 -9.06 -23.50 -14.76
N SER A 75 -8.94 -24.21 -13.63
CA SER A 75 -8.19 -23.74 -12.46
C SER A 75 -6.74 -23.45 -12.84
N TYR A 76 -6.07 -24.37 -13.56
CA TYR A 76 -4.70 -24.17 -14.02
C TYR A 76 -4.57 -22.90 -14.88
N ASP A 77 -5.43 -22.73 -15.88
CA ASP A 77 -5.41 -21.56 -16.75
C ASP A 77 -5.71 -20.25 -16.00
N GLU A 78 -6.58 -20.29 -15.00
CA GLU A 78 -6.90 -19.11 -14.18
C GLU A 78 -5.76 -18.76 -13.21
N ILE A 79 -5.07 -19.74 -12.62
CA ILE A 79 -3.83 -19.50 -11.87
C ILE A 79 -2.81 -18.76 -12.74
N LEU A 80 -2.63 -19.18 -14.00
CA LEU A 80 -1.71 -18.51 -14.93
C LEU A 80 -2.12 -17.05 -15.16
N ARG A 81 -3.41 -16.77 -15.34
CA ARG A 81 -3.92 -15.40 -15.50
C ARG A 81 -3.68 -14.55 -14.27
N VAL A 82 -3.89 -15.09 -13.07
CA VAL A 82 -3.58 -14.37 -11.82
C VAL A 82 -2.08 -14.07 -11.76
N LEU A 83 -1.22 -15.06 -11.98
CA LEU A 83 0.24 -14.89 -11.90
C LEU A 83 0.82 -13.92 -12.93
N GLU A 84 0.22 -13.83 -14.12
CA GLU A 84 0.59 -12.84 -15.14
C GLU A 84 0.52 -11.41 -14.58
N ARG A 85 -0.47 -11.12 -13.72
CA ARG A 85 -0.63 -9.78 -13.10
C ARG A 85 0.38 -9.50 -12.00
N PHE A 86 1.08 -10.53 -11.53
CA PHE A 86 2.19 -10.45 -10.58
C PHE A 86 3.55 -10.59 -11.26
N ASP A 87 3.60 -10.67 -12.59
CA ASP A 87 4.81 -10.90 -13.38
C ASP A 87 5.60 -12.14 -12.90
N ARG A 88 4.89 -13.15 -12.39
CA ARG A 88 5.48 -14.36 -11.83
C ARG A 88 5.44 -15.50 -12.84
N ARG A 89 6.62 -16.06 -13.13
CA ARG A 89 6.74 -17.18 -14.07
C ARG A 89 6.11 -18.45 -13.48
N PRO A 90 5.35 -19.22 -14.28
CA PRO A 90 4.70 -20.43 -13.80
C PRO A 90 5.63 -21.66 -13.75
N ASP A 91 6.77 -21.63 -14.45
CA ASP A 91 7.68 -22.77 -14.56
C ASP A 91 8.23 -23.22 -13.20
N GLY A 92 7.99 -24.49 -12.84
CA GLY A 92 8.40 -25.05 -11.55
C GLY A 92 7.62 -24.49 -10.35
N PHE A 93 6.54 -23.75 -10.62
CA PHE A 93 5.71 -23.07 -9.64
C PHE A 93 4.25 -23.50 -9.73
N VAL A 94 3.68 -23.66 -10.92
CA VAL A 94 2.28 -24.11 -11.12
C VAL A 94 2.26 -25.55 -11.62
N PHE A 95 1.40 -26.38 -11.02
CA PHE A 95 1.27 -27.80 -11.39
C PHE A 95 -0.19 -28.19 -11.61
N THR A 96 -0.41 -29.03 -12.61
CA THR A 96 -1.72 -29.64 -12.87
C THR A 96 -2.07 -30.65 -11.78
N GLY A 97 -3.31 -30.60 -11.31
CA GLY A 97 -3.83 -31.55 -10.33
C GLY A 97 -4.48 -32.77 -10.95
N SER A 98 -5.21 -33.49 -10.10
CA SER A 98 -5.94 -34.70 -10.45
C SER A 98 -7.05 -34.41 -11.46
N GLU A 99 -7.18 -35.24 -12.48
CA GLU A 99 -8.23 -35.10 -13.51
C GLU A 99 -9.55 -35.80 -13.14
N ARG A 100 -9.62 -36.44 -11.98
CA ARG A 100 -10.78 -37.20 -11.51
C ARG A 100 -10.79 -37.27 -9.99
N TRP A 101 -11.98 -37.54 -9.44
CA TRP A 101 -12.17 -37.79 -8.02
C TRP A 101 -11.51 -39.08 -7.55
N LEU A 102 -11.22 -39.10 -6.26
CA LEU A 102 -10.82 -40.31 -5.55
C LEU A 102 -12.02 -41.26 -5.48
N THR A 103 -11.83 -42.52 -5.88
CA THR A 103 -12.93 -43.51 -5.88
C THR A 103 -13.12 -44.18 -4.52
N ASP A 104 -12.02 -44.40 -3.79
CA ASP A 104 -11.99 -44.96 -2.45
C ASP A 104 -10.69 -44.57 -1.72
N ALA A 105 -10.62 -44.85 -0.41
CA ALA A 105 -9.47 -44.51 0.43
C ALA A 105 -8.20 -45.38 0.19
N GLY A 106 -8.20 -46.25 -0.82
CA GLY A 106 -7.15 -47.25 -1.05
C GLY A 106 -6.16 -46.92 -2.16
N ALA A 107 -6.52 -46.05 -3.12
CA ALA A 107 -5.68 -45.77 -4.28
C ALA A 107 -5.59 -44.26 -4.57
N PRO A 108 -4.38 -43.65 -4.61
CA PRO A 108 -4.24 -42.25 -4.97
C PRO A 108 -4.64 -41.98 -6.43
N VAL A 109 -5.03 -40.74 -6.75
CA VAL A 109 -5.07 -40.23 -8.12
C VAL A 109 -3.73 -39.55 -8.42
N PRO A 110 -2.88 -40.12 -9.29
CA PRO A 110 -1.61 -39.49 -9.62
C PRO A 110 -1.82 -38.16 -10.34
N SER A 111 -1.05 -37.15 -9.95
CA SER A 111 -1.04 -35.83 -10.59
C SER A 111 0.31 -35.16 -10.37
N ALA A 112 0.65 -34.18 -11.22
CA ALA A 112 1.90 -33.42 -11.08
C ALA A 112 1.94 -32.66 -9.75
N ALA A 113 0.79 -32.12 -9.32
CA ALA A 113 0.63 -31.49 -8.01
C ALA A 113 0.92 -32.44 -6.85
N ALA A 114 0.35 -33.65 -6.84
CA ALA A 114 0.57 -34.62 -5.79
C ALA A 114 2.05 -35.07 -5.73
N GLU A 115 2.68 -35.29 -6.89
CA GLU A 115 4.10 -35.66 -6.98
C GLU A 115 5.03 -34.54 -6.47
N ASP A 116 4.77 -33.29 -6.86
CA ASP A 116 5.55 -32.14 -6.40
C ASP A 116 5.37 -31.89 -4.89
N LEU A 117 4.15 -32.04 -4.36
CA LEU A 117 3.87 -31.94 -2.92
C LEU A 117 4.69 -32.97 -2.13
N VAL A 118 4.71 -34.23 -2.56
CA VAL A 118 5.53 -35.28 -1.94
C VAL A 118 7.01 -34.91 -1.97
N ALA A 119 7.49 -34.41 -3.11
CA ALA A 119 8.89 -34.03 -3.28
C ALA A 119 9.27 -32.84 -2.37
N ARG A 120 8.43 -31.81 -2.25
CA ARG A 120 8.67 -30.64 -1.38
C ARG A 120 8.59 -30.98 0.10
N ALA A 121 7.63 -31.81 0.50
CA ALA A 121 7.51 -32.27 1.88
C ALA A 121 8.76 -33.03 2.32
N ARG A 122 9.28 -33.94 1.49
CA ARG A 122 10.50 -34.71 1.80
C ARG A 122 11.78 -33.87 1.82
N ARG A 123 11.78 -32.68 1.23
CA ARG A 123 12.91 -31.73 1.28
C ARG A 123 12.98 -30.93 2.57
N GLN A 124 11.90 -30.87 3.37
CA GLN A 124 11.90 -30.13 4.63
C GLN A 124 12.84 -30.79 5.65
N GLY A 125 13.51 -29.96 6.45
CA GLY A 125 14.29 -30.41 7.61
C GLY A 125 13.45 -31.22 8.61
N ASP A 126 14.10 -31.85 9.59
CA ASP A 126 13.39 -32.70 10.57
C ASP A 126 12.48 -31.91 11.53
N ASP A 127 12.83 -30.66 11.81
CA ASP A 127 12.03 -29.73 12.62
C ASP A 127 11.21 -28.72 11.79
N GLU A 128 11.30 -28.78 10.46
CA GLU A 128 10.58 -27.90 9.54
C GLU A 128 9.32 -28.56 8.99
N VAL A 129 8.35 -27.73 8.59
CA VAL A 129 7.11 -28.18 7.97
C VAL A 129 6.79 -27.36 6.74
N LEU A 130 6.20 -28.02 5.74
CA LEU A 130 5.55 -27.35 4.63
C LEU A 130 4.07 -27.15 4.96
N TYR A 131 3.60 -25.91 4.93
CA TYR A 131 2.17 -25.62 5.04
C TYR A 131 1.50 -25.82 3.68
N VAL A 132 0.43 -26.60 3.67
CA VAL A 132 -0.37 -26.90 2.48
C VAL A 132 -1.73 -26.23 2.67
N VAL A 133 -1.91 -25.08 2.05
CA VAL A 133 -3.21 -24.38 2.05
C VAL A 133 -4.07 -25.03 0.99
N ALA A 134 -5.08 -25.77 1.39
CA ALA A 134 -6.03 -26.42 0.50
C ALA A 134 -7.37 -25.67 0.57
N ILE A 135 -7.70 -24.98 -0.51
CA ILE A 135 -8.92 -24.18 -0.66
C ILE A 135 -9.82 -24.69 -1.80
N GLY A 136 -9.45 -25.82 -2.42
CA GLY A 136 -10.35 -26.61 -3.26
C GLY A 136 -10.63 -28.01 -2.67
N ALA A 137 -11.22 -28.88 -3.49
CA ALA A 137 -11.41 -30.29 -3.15
C ALA A 137 -10.05 -30.95 -2.80
N PRO A 138 -9.90 -31.66 -1.66
CA PRO A 138 -8.60 -32.10 -1.17
C PRO A 138 -8.04 -33.34 -1.92
N THR A 139 -8.40 -33.54 -3.19
CA THR A 139 -8.05 -34.72 -4.00
C THR A 139 -6.54 -34.83 -4.21
N ASN A 140 -5.85 -33.72 -4.51
CA ASN A 140 -4.39 -33.69 -4.68
C ASN A 140 -3.67 -34.03 -3.37
N VAL A 141 -4.04 -33.34 -2.28
CA VAL A 141 -3.45 -33.52 -0.94
C VAL A 141 -3.66 -34.93 -0.43
N SER A 142 -4.88 -35.45 -0.55
CA SER A 142 -5.23 -36.81 -0.13
C SER A 142 -4.51 -37.87 -0.97
N SER A 143 -4.37 -37.64 -2.28
CA SER A 143 -3.60 -38.52 -3.15
C SER A 143 -2.12 -38.53 -2.80
N ALA A 144 -1.53 -37.37 -2.46
CA ALA A 144 -0.15 -37.30 -1.99
C ALA A 144 0.05 -38.08 -0.68
N LEU A 145 -0.87 -37.93 0.28
CA LEU A 145 -0.84 -38.67 1.56
C LEU A 145 -1.01 -40.18 1.36
N LEU A 146 -1.86 -40.62 0.43
CA LEU A 146 -2.00 -42.05 0.11
C LEU A 146 -0.76 -42.62 -0.59
N ALA A 147 -0.18 -41.86 -1.53
CA ALA A 147 0.99 -42.27 -2.29
C ALA A 147 2.28 -42.30 -1.43
N ALA A 148 2.41 -41.35 -0.50
CA ALA A 148 3.58 -41.21 0.36
C ALA A 148 3.17 -40.82 1.79
N PRO A 149 2.65 -41.76 2.59
CA PRO A 149 2.11 -41.39 3.90
C PRO A 149 3.18 -40.99 4.93
N ASP A 150 4.47 -41.15 4.61
CA ASP A 150 5.59 -40.61 5.39
C ASP A 150 5.59 -39.08 5.44
N ILE A 151 4.99 -38.40 4.45
CA ILE A 151 4.96 -36.93 4.42
C ILE A 151 4.01 -36.33 5.46
N ALA A 152 3.14 -37.13 6.09
CA ALA A 152 2.23 -36.65 7.15
C ALA A 152 3.00 -36.02 8.31
N GLY A 153 4.26 -36.42 8.52
CA GLY A 153 5.19 -35.80 9.46
C GLY A 153 6.15 -34.79 8.87
N LYS A 154 5.83 -34.21 7.72
CA LYS A 154 6.58 -33.14 7.07
C LYS A 154 5.70 -31.98 6.60
N ILE A 155 4.38 -32.11 6.73
CA ILE A 155 3.42 -31.08 6.32
C ILE A 155 2.45 -30.71 7.45
N VAL A 156 1.87 -29.54 7.33
CA VAL A 156 0.66 -29.10 8.06
C VAL A 156 -0.36 -28.69 7.00
N VAL A 157 -1.54 -29.30 7.00
CA VAL A 157 -2.59 -28.97 6.03
C VAL A 157 -3.51 -27.92 6.66
N VAL A 158 -3.71 -26.81 5.98
CA VAL A 158 -4.73 -25.79 6.32
C VAL A 158 -5.83 -25.93 5.28
N TRP A 159 -6.95 -26.57 5.65
CA TRP A 159 -7.99 -26.92 4.70
C TRP A 159 -9.27 -26.13 4.97
N LEU A 160 -9.70 -25.37 3.96
CA LEU A 160 -11.04 -24.80 3.91
C LEU A 160 -11.99 -25.79 3.25
N GLY A 161 -12.94 -26.25 4.04
CA GLY A 161 -13.98 -27.15 3.56
C GLY A 161 -14.92 -27.56 4.68
N GLY A 162 -16.12 -28.00 4.35
CA GLY A 162 -17.14 -28.36 5.34
C GLY A 162 -17.62 -27.21 6.24
N ASN A 163 -18.45 -27.56 7.21
CA ASN A 163 -18.96 -26.64 8.25
C ASN A 163 -18.38 -26.99 9.62
N PRO A 164 -18.51 -26.12 10.64
CA PRO A 164 -17.98 -26.40 11.98
C PRO A 164 -18.38 -27.79 12.43
N THR A 165 -17.51 -28.49 13.18
CA THR A 165 -17.77 -29.91 13.49
C THR A 165 -19.00 -30.09 14.38
N THR A 166 -19.45 -29.02 15.04
CA THR A 166 -20.69 -28.94 15.81
C THR A 166 -21.94 -28.61 14.98
N TRP A 167 -21.79 -28.32 13.68
CA TRP A 167 -22.90 -28.00 12.78
C TRP A 167 -23.65 -29.28 12.36
N PRO A 168 -24.98 -29.23 12.13
CA PRO A 168 -25.76 -30.44 11.87
C PRO A 168 -25.36 -31.20 10.60
N LYS A 169 -24.77 -30.53 9.62
CA LYS A 169 -24.34 -31.12 8.35
C LYS A 169 -22.94 -30.66 7.97
N ALA A 170 -22.18 -31.57 7.37
CA ALA A 170 -20.85 -31.31 6.84
C ALA A 170 -20.88 -30.72 5.43
N ASN A 171 -22.05 -30.67 4.77
CA ASN A 171 -22.17 -30.28 3.37
C ASN A 171 -21.65 -28.86 3.11
N GLU A 172 -20.69 -28.78 2.20
CA GLU A 172 -19.99 -27.59 1.74
C GLU A 172 -19.35 -27.98 0.42
N TYR A 173 -19.17 -27.01 -0.48
CA TYR A 173 -18.78 -27.25 -1.86
C TYR A 173 -17.51 -28.11 -1.99
N ASN A 174 -16.37 -27.68 -1.45
CA ASN A 174 -15.08 -28.37 -1.59
C ASN A 174 -15.11 -29.78 -1.01
N LEU A 175 -15.77 -29.95 0.15
CA LEU A 175 -15.94 -31.26 0.78
C LEU A 175 -16.79 -32.20 -0.09
N GLU A 176 -17.88 -31.70 -0.68
CA GLU A 176 -18.83 -32.50 -1.46
C GLU A 176 -18.29 -32.91 -2.83
N GLN A 177 -17.41 -32.12 -3.43
CA GLN A 177 -16.74 -32.45 -4.70
C GLN A 177 -16.01 -33.79 -4.62
N ASP A 178 -15.29 -34.05 -3.52
CA ASP A 178 -14.58 -35.31 -3.30
C ASP A 178 -14.68 -35.79 -1.84
N VAL A 179 -15.82 -36.41 -1.53
CA VAL A 179 -16.09 -36.97 -0.19
C VAL A 179 -15.07 -38.06 0.20
N ALA A 180 -14.56 -38.82 -0.78
CA ALA A 180 -13.56 -39.85 -0.51
C ALA A 180 -12.21 -39.24 -0.11
N ALA A 181 -11.75 -38.22 -0.82
CA ALA A 181 -10.57 -37.45 -0.45
C ALA A 181 -10.75 -36.76 0.91
N SER A 182 -11.91 -36.13 1.15
CA SER A 182 -12.22 -35.49 2.44
C SER A 182 -12.12 -36.47 3.61
N ARG A 183 -12.61 -37.70 3.45
CA ARG A 183 -12.43 -38.76 4.46
C ARG A 183 -10.97 -39.14 4.65
N VAL A 184 -10.23 -39.33 3.57
CA VAL A 184 -8.79 -39.64 3.64
C VAL A 184 -8.04 -38.58 4.42
N LEU A 185 -8.28 -37.29 4.12
CA LEU A 185 -7.62 -36.19 4.82
C LEU A 185 -7.94 -36.22 6.33
N LEU A 186 -9.23 -36.32 6.69
CA LEU A 186 -9.68 -36.39 8.09
C LEU A 186 -9.18 -37.64 8.82
N ASP A 187 -8.97 -38.76 8.13
CA ASP A 187 -8.51 -40.03 8.70
C ASP A 187 -6.98 -40.17 8.73
N SER A 188 -6.24 -39.35 7.96
CA SER A 188 -4.81 -39.53 7.71
C SER A 188 -3.91 -39.35 8.93
N GLY A 189 -4.36 -38.61 9.95
CA GLY A 189 -3.53 -38.25 11.11
C GLY A 189 -2.46 -37.19 10.83
N VAL A 190 -2.50 -36.56 9.66
CA VAL A 190 -1.70 -35.36 9.35
C VAL A 190 -2.10 -34.22 10.32
N PRO A 191 -1.17 -33.36 10.76
CA PRO A 191 -1.55 -32.10 11.39
C PRO A 191 -2.47 -31.30 10.46
N LEU A 192 -3.75 -31.22 10.83
CA LEU A 192 -4.79 -30.55 10.08
C LEU A 192 -5.32 -29.33 10.86
N VAL A 193 -5.23 -28.17 10.23
CA VAL A 193 -5.97 -26.96 10.60
C VAL A 193 -7.21 -26.91 9.72
N TYR A 194 -8.36 -27.06 10.36
CA TYR A 194 -9.66 -27.13 9.74
C TYR A 194 -10.33 -25.75 9.77
N VAL A 195 -10.65 -25.23 8.59
CA VAL A 195 -11.20 -23.89 8.36
C VAL A 195 -12.66 -24.05 7.86
N PRO A 196 -13.66 -23.96 8.74
CA PRO A 196 -15.05 -24.21 8.37
C PRO A 196 -15.74 -23.00 7.75
N CYS A 197 -16.79 -23.23 6.95
CA CYS A 197 -17.52 -22.18 6.24
C CYS A 197 -18.54 -21.42 7.11
N VAL A 198 -19.68 -22.04 7.42
CA VAL A 198 -20.81 -21.38 8.11
C VAL A 198 -20.41 -20.86 9.49
N ASN A 199 -20.82 -19.64 9.81
CA ASN A 199 -20.50 -18.90 11.06
C ASN A 199 -19.00 -18.62 11.32
N VAL A 200 -18.09 -19.00 10.42
CA VAL A 200 -16.65 -18.73 10.58
C VAL A 200 -16.15 -17.97 9.37
N THR A 201 -15.83 -18.62 8.24
CA THR A 201 -15.38 -17.89 7.05
C THR A 201 -16.50 -17.13 6.34
N GLU A 202 -17.77 -17.43 6.63
CA GLU A 202 -18.93 -16.62 6.20
C GLU A 202 -18.82 -15.14 6.59
N HIS A 203 -18.09 -14.86 7.68
CA HIS A 203 -17.84 -13.49 8.11
C HIS A 203 -16.97 -12.70 7.15
N LEU A 204 -16.21 -13.31 6.24
CA LEU A 204 -15.43 -12.62 5.18
C LEU A 204 -16.35 -12.10 4.05
N THR A 205 -17.47 -11.51 4.44
CA THR A 205 -18.42 -10.85 3.57
C THR A 205 -17.95 -9.45 3.22
N THR A 206 -18.05 -9.10 1.94
CA THR A 206 -17.77 -7.75 1.41
C THR A 206 -18.80 -7.37 0.34
N THR A 207 -18.76 -6.12 -0.11
CA THR A 207 -19.72 -5.54 -1.07
C THR A 207 -18.99 -4.86 -2.21
N LEU A 208 -19.67 -4.70 -3.36
CA LEU A 208 -19.08 -3.99 -4.49
C LEU A 208 -18.62 -2.57 -4.11
N ALA A 209 -19.36 -1.86 -3.24
CA ALA A 209 -18.98 -0.52 -2.80
C ALA A 209 -17.63 -0.49 -2.07
N GLU A 210 -17.35 -1.50 -1.25
CA GLU A 210 -16.07 -1.62 -0.54
C GLU A 210 -14.95 -2.06 -1.48
N ILE A 211 -15.22 -3.03 -2.35
CA ILE A 211 -14.30 -3.48 -3.39
C ILE A 211 -13.93 -2.35 -4.35
N ASP A 212 -14.89 -1.53 -4.79
CA ASP A 212 -14.65 -0.37 -5.65
C ASP A 212 -13.83 0.71 -4.96
N ALA A 213 -14.08 0.93 -3.67
CA ALA A 213 -13.36 1.94 -2.91
C ALA A 213 -11.91 1.54 -2.59
N PHE A 214 -11.67 0.27 -2.24
CA PHE A 214 -10.41 -0.14 -1.62
C PHE A 214 -9.60 -1.18 -2.39
N VAL A 215 -10.20 -1.89 -3.36
CA VAL A 215 -9.52 -2.91 -4.18
C VAL A 215 -9.36 -2.44 -5.62
N ARG A 216 -10.41 -1.93 -6.27
CA ARG A 216 -10.33 -1.48 -7.66
C ARG A 216 -9.20 -0.47 -7.96
N PRO A 217 -8.92 0.55 -7.11
CA PRO A 217 -7.90 1.54 -7.43
C PRO A 217 -6.46 1.04 -7.19
N THR A 218 -6.24 -0.17 -6.70
CA THR A 218 -4.92 -0.65 -6.26
C THR A 218 -4.10 -1.30 -7.38
N GLY A 219 -4.08 -0.68 -8.56
CA GLY A 219 -3.32 -1.16 -9.72
C GLY A 219 -3.95 -2.35 -10.45
N PRO A 220 -3.19 -3.03 -11.35
CA PRO A 220 -3.73 -4.05 -12.25
C PRO A 220 -4.34 -5.27 -11.54
N VAL A 221 -3.73 -5.71 -10.43
CA VAL A 221 -4.25 -6.82 -9.61
C VAL A 221 -5.59 -6.43 -8.99
N GLY A 222 -5.64 -5.26 -8.34
CA GLY A 222 -6.86 -4.75 -7.71
C GLY A 222 -8.01 -4.52 -8.70
N ALA A 223 -7.71 -3.90 -9.85
CA ALA A 223 -8.70 -3.70 -10.91
C ALA A 223 -9.26 -5.02 -11.44
N TYR A 224 -8.44 -6.06 -11.57
CA TYR A 224 -8.89 -7.38 -11.98
C TYR A 224 -9.76 -8.06 -10.92
N LEU A 225 -9.33 -8.07 -9.65
CA LEU A 225 -10.10 -8.64 -8.55
C LEU A 225 -11.45 -7.94 -8.39
N ALA A 226 -11.49 -6.62 -8.52
CA ALA A 226 -12.73 -5.85 -8.52
C ALA A 226 -13.62 -6.17 -9.74
N GLY A 227 -13.01 -6.36 -10.91
CA GLY A 227 -13.72 -6.72 -12.13
C GLY A 227 -14.42 -8.08 -12.06
N ILE A 228 -13.74 -9.11 -11.53
CA ILE A 228 -14.37 -10.43 -11.34
C ILE A 228 -15.47 -10.38 -10.27
N PHE A 229 -15.29 -9.56 -9.22
CA PHE A 229 -16.30 -9.35 -8.19
C PHE A 229 -17.56 -8.67 -8.75
N GLU A 230 -17.38 -7.59 -9.52
CA GLU A 230 -18.46 -6.86 -10.18
C GLU A 230 -19.22 -7.76 -11.16
N ALA A 231 -18.51 -8.57 -11.94
CA ALA A 231 -19.12 -9.46 -12.93
C ALA A 231 -19.88 -10.65 -12.33
N TYR A 232 -19.71 -10.95 -11.04
CA TYR A 232 -20.34 -12.10 -10.41
C TYR A 232 -21.87 -11.96 -10.25
N TYR A 233 -22.37 -10.73 -10.11
CA TYR A 233 -23.80 -10.44 -10.05
C TYR A 233 -24.21 -9.39 -11.08
N ASP A 234 -25.34 -9.60 -11.75
CA ASP A 234 -25.93 -8.61 -12.67
C ASP A 234 -26.47 -7.37 -11.94
N ASP A 235 -26.89 -7.52 -10.68
CA ASP A 235 -27.42 -6.45 -9.82
C ASP A 235 -26.82 -6.56 -8.41
N HIS A 236 -26.22 -5.47 -7.95
CA HIS A 236 -25.53 -5.38 -6.67
C HIS A 236 -26.36 -4.70 -5.57
N PHE A 237 -27.60 -4.28 -5.84
CA PHE A 237 -28.45 -3.64 -4.82
C PHE A 237 -28.69 -4.58 -3.62
N ALA A 238 -28.20 -4.17 -2.45
CA ALA A 238 -28.25 -4.94 -1.20
C ALA A 238 -27.65 -6.36 -1.31
N ARG A 239 -26.70 -6.57 -2.24
CA ARG A 239 -25.96 -7.83 -2.35
C ARG A 239 -24.57 -7.71 -1.74
N SER A 240 -24.14 -8.83 -1.17
CA SER A 240 -22.78 -9.03 -0.67
C SER A 240 -22.31 -10.40 -1.13
N LYS A 241 -20.99 -10.61 -1.15
CA LYS A 241 -20.38 -11.90 -1.48
C LYS A 241 -19.31 -12.19 -0.44
N VAL A 242 -19.25 -13.44 -0.02
CA VAL A 242 -18.22 -13.95 0.86
C VAL A 242 -16.98 -14.30 0.04
N ILE A 243 -15.81 -13.91 0.53
CA ILE A 243 -14.50 -14.27 0.00
C ILE A 243 -13.89 -15.35 0.92
N TRP A 244 -14.31 -16.60 0.76
CA TRP A 244 -14.12 -17.65 1.76
C TRP A 244 -12.64 -17.98 1.97
N ASP A 245 -11.92 -18.17 0.87
CA ASP A 245 -10.57 -18.76 0.83
C ASP A 245 -9.47 -17.92 1.48
N VAL A 246 -9.70 -16.62 1.60
CA VAL A 246 -8.79 -15.71 2.31
C VAL A 246 -8.65 -16.12 3.78
N GLY A 247 -9.65 -16.79 4.37
CA GLY A 247 -9.60 -17.27 5.76
C GLY A 247 -8.51 -18.31 6.02
N ALA A 248 -8.23 -19.19 5.05
CA ALA A 248 -7.18 -20.19 5.18
C ALA A 248 -5.77 -19.55 5.14
N VAL A 249 -5.58 -18.56 4.26
CA VAL A 249 -4.35 -17.78 4.18
C VAL A 249 -4.15 -16.92 5.42
N ALA A 250 -5.22 -16.30 5.92
CA ALA A 250 -5.19 -15.44 7.10
C ALA A 250 -4.65 -16.14 8.36
N TRP A 251 -4.97 -17.43 8.57
CA TRP A 251 -4.43 -18.19 9.70
C TRP A 251 -2.89 -18.29 9.70
N LEU A 252 -2.28 -18.32 8.51
CA LEU A 252 -0.82 -18.32 8.36
C LEU A 252 -0.22 -16.91 8.45
N VAL A 253 -0.95 -15.90 7.94
CA VAL A 253 -0.52 -14.50 8.01
C VAL A 253 -0.46 -14.05 9.46
N ASP A 254 -1.60 -14.09 10.16
CA ASP A 254 -1.67 -13.79 11.58
C ASP A 254 -2.73 -14.67 12.27
N PRO A 255 -2.31 -15.66 13.07
CA PRO A 255 -3.24 -16.54 13.76
C PRO A 255 -4.05 -15.85 14.87
N GLU A 256 -3.68 -14.64 15.32
CA GLU A 256 -4.46 -13.90 16.30
C GLU A 256 -5.83 -13.48 15.75
N TRP A 257 -5.92 -13.26 14.43
CA TRP A 257 -7.17 -12.95 13.74
C TRP A 257 -8.08 -14.16 13.57
N THR A 258 -7.59 -15.37 13.87
CA THR A 258 -8.33 -16.62 13.62
C THR A 258 -8.34 -17.54 14.85
N PRO A 259 -8.99 -17.13 15.95
CA PRO A 259 -9.09 -17.95 17.15
C PRO A 259 -9.53 -19.39 16.85
N SER A 260 -8.76 -20.36 17.34
CA SER A 260 -8.92 -21.77 17.02
C SER A 260 -8.65 -22.67 18.23
N ALA A 261 -9.19 -23.90 18.20
CA ALA A 261 -9.07 -24.84 19.30
C ALA A 261 -8.73 -26.25 18.81
N LEU A 262 -8.01 -27.02 19.64
CA LEU A 262 -7.80 -28.43 19.40
C LEU A 262 -9.08 -29.22 19.63
N VAL A 263 -9.43 -30.07 18.68
CA VAL A 263 -10.58 -30.98 18.72
C VAL A 263 -10.20 -32.34 18.17
N HIS A 264 -10.95 -33.39 18.52
CA HIS A 264 -10.77 -34.68 17.86
C HIS A 264 -11.28 -34.61 16.43
N SER A 265 -10.48 -35.12 15.48
CA SER A 265 -10.86 -35.22 14.07
C SER A 265 -12.23 -35.92 13.95
N PRO A 266 -13.22 -35.30 13.30
CA PRO A 266 -14.53 -35.91 13.13
C PRO A 266 -14.48 -37.08 12.13
N VAL A 267 -15.54 -37.87 12.12
CA VAL A 267 -15.81 -38.88 11.09
C VAL A 267 -16.87 -38.32 10.16
N LEU A 268 -16.53 -38.18 8.87
CA LEU A 268 -17.47 -37.80 7.82
C LEU A 268 -18.32 -39.00 7.40
N THR A 269 -19.60 -39.00 7.78
CA THR A 269 -20.53 -40.12 7.51
C THR A 269 -20.90 -40.21 6.03
N SER A 270 -21.53 -41.31 5.62
CA SER A 270 -22.12 -41.45 4.28
C SER A 270 -23.28 -40.50 4.01
N GLU A 271 -23.87 -39.91 5.06
CA GLU A 271 -25.00 -38.98 4.97
C GLU A 271 -24.54 -37.50 4.91
N GLY A 272 -23.23 -37.25 4.86
CA GLY A 272 -22.69 -35.87 4.85
C GLY A 272 -22.87 -35.17 6.20
N THR A 273 -22.76 -35.91 7.30
CA THR A 273 -22.84 -35.40 8.69
C THR A 273 -21.57 -35.71 9.47
N TRP A 274 -21.41 -35.05 10.61
CA TRP A 274 -20.31 -35.29 11.53
C TRP A 274 -20.67 -36.35 12.57
N SER A 275 -19.78 -37.32 12.76
CA SER A 275 -19.79 -38.23 13.90
C SER A 275 -18.51 -38.04 14.71
N HIS A 276 -18.60 -38.08 16.04
CA HIS A 276 -17.48 -37.77 16.93
C HIS A 276 -17.00 -39.00 17.70
N ASP A 277 -15.69 -39.23 17.68
CA ASP A 277 -15.02 -40.23 18.51
C ASP A 277 -13.83 -39.57 19.24
N PRO A 278 -13.87 -39.41 20.57
CA PRO A 278 -12.82 -38.75 21.34
C PRO A 278 -11.51 -39.56 21.40
N ARG A 279 -11.44 -40.73 20.75
CA ARG A 279 -10.21 -41.52 20.61
C ARG A 279 -9.45 -41.20 19.32
N ARG A 280 -10.03 -40.41 18.42
CA ARG A 280 -9.36 -39.99 17.18
C ARG A 280 -8.29 -38.95 17.47
N HIS A 281 -7.35 -38.81 16.56
CA HIS A 281 -6.28 -37.83 16.68
C HIS A 281 -6.83 -36.39 16.73
N LEU A 282 -6.06 -35.49 17.34
CA LEU A 282 -6.42 -34.07 17.39
C LEU A 282 -6.11 -33.35 16.08
N ILE A 283 -6.98 -32.41 15.74
CA ILE A 283 -6.85 -31.40 14.69
C ILE A 283 -7.11 -30.03 15.34
N ARG A 284 -6.79 -28.94 14.63
CA ARG A 284 -7.13 -27.59 15.10
C ARG A 284 -8.29 -27.05 14.27
N GLU A 285 -9.40 -26.73 14.91
CA GLU A 285 -10.58 -26.15 14.25
C GLU A 285 -10.64 -24.64 14.52
N MET A 286 -10.71 -23.84 13.46
CA MET A 286 -10.98 -22.41 13.56
C MET A 286 -12.40 -22.18 14.08
N ARG A 287 -12.56 -21.29 15.05
CA ARG A 287 -13.83 -21.03 15.74
C ARG A 287 -14.47 -19.71 15.32
N GLN A 288 -13.64 -18.73 14.99
CA GLN A 288 -14.02 -17.38 14.62
C GLN A 288 -12.90 -16.80 13.75
N LEU A 289 -13.21 -15.69 13.08
CA LEU A 289 -12.20 -14.83 12.47
C LEU A 289 -12.54 -13.35 12.63
N ASP A 290 -11.51 -12.52 12.59
CA ASP A 290 -11.60 -11.05 12.57
C ASP A 290 -11.58 -10.57 11.12
N ARG A 291 -12.78 -10.35 10.58
CA ARG A 291 -12.98 -9.89 9.20
C ARG A 291 -12.25 -8.58 8.91
N ASP A 292 -12.31 -7.62 9.82
CA ASP A 292 -11.81 -6.27 9.58
C ASP A 292 -10.28 -6.24 9.61
N ALA A 293 -9.66 -7.00 10.51
CA ALA A 293 -8.21 -7.15 10.51
C ALA A 293 -7.71 -7.83 9.22
N ILE A 294 -8.39 -8.91 8.79
CA ILE A 294 -8.01 -9.67 7.60
C ILE A 294 -8.17 -8.83 6.33
N PHE A 295 -9.33 -8.19 6.12
CA PHE A 295 -9.51 -7.33 4.94
C PHE A 295 -8.68 -6.06 5.02
N GLY A 296 -8.49 -5.48 6.21
CA GLY A 296 -7.63 -4.32 6.40
C GLY A 296 -6.19 -4.60 5.95
N ASP A 297 -5.65 -5.77 6.30
CA ASP A 297 -4.33 -6.21 5.87
C ASP A 297 -4.29 -6.55 4.36
N LEU A 298 -5.27 -7.30 3.84
CA LEU A 298 -5.36 -7.62 2.41
C LEU A 298 -5.46 -6.35 1.54
N PHE A 299 -6.35 -5.42 1.88
CA PHE A 299 -6.53 -4.17 1.12
C PHE A 299 -5.30 -3.28 1.21
N THR A 300 -4.64 -3.23 2.38
CA THR A 300 -3.36 -2.53 2.55
C THR A 300 -2.30 -3.11 1.63
N LYS A 301 -2.13 -4.43 1.62
CA LYS A 301 -1.17 -5.12 0.76
C LYS A 301 -1.45 -4.94 -0.73
N LEU A 302 -2.73 -4.99 -1.13
CA LEU A 302 -3.15 -4.71 -2.50
C LEU A 302 -2.81 -3.28 -2.90
N ARG A 303 -3.11 -2.29 -2.06
CA ARG A 303 -2.74 -0.88 -2.26
C ARG A 303 -1.24 -0.70 -2.41
N ASP A 304 -0.47 -1.27 -1.49
CA ASP A 304 0.98 -1.13 -1.44
C ASP A 304 1.64 -1.80 -2.66
N ALA A 305 1.10 -2.92 -3.12
CA ALA A 305 1.54 -3.57 -4.36
C ALA A 305 1.08 -2.84 -5.63
N GLY A 306 -0.09 -2.20 -5.62
CA GLY A 306 -0.52 -1.31 -6.69
C GLY A 306 0.45 -0.13 -6.85
N ALA A 307 0.83 0.49 -5.72
CA ALA A 307 1.84 1.54 -5.68
C ALA A 307 3.22 1.04 -6.14
N ALA A 308 3.62 -0.19 -5.80
CA ALA A 308 4.87 -0.80 -6.26
C ALA A 308 4.87 -1.16 -7.76
N SER A 309 3.77 -1.71 -8.29
CA SER A 309 3.62 -2.04 -9.71
C SER A 309 3.53 -0.79 -10.59
N GLY A 310 2.93 0.29 -10.09
CA GLY A 310 3.00 1.62 -10.70
C GLY A 310 4.43 2.18 -10.80
N ARG A 311 5.36 1.72 -9.94
CA ARG A 311 6.79 2.05 -9.98
C ARG A 311 7.62 1.14 -10.91
N MET A 312 7.15 -0.07 -11.24
CA MET A 312 7.86 -1.06 -12.06
C MET A 312 7.44 -1.10 -13.55
N GLY A 313 6.20 -0.72 -13.90
CA GLY A 313 5.69 -0.72 -15.28
C GLY A 313 6.28 0.34 -16.23
N GLY A 314 7.31 1.08 -15.80
CA GLY A 314 7.96 2.17 -16.55
C GLY A 314 9.23 1.80 -17.32
N MET A 315 9.54 0.52 -17.56
CA MET A 315 10.77 0.10 -18.26
C MET A 315 10.59 -1.01 -19.32
N SER A 316 10.83 -0.61 -20.59
CA SER A 316 11.23 -1.38 -21.80
C SER A 316 10.13 -1.61 -22.86
N THR A 317 10.20 -1.23 -24.15
CA THR A 317 11.16 -0.52 -25.02
C THR A 317 10.36 0.01 -26.23
N ALA A 318 10.16 1.32 -26.36
CA ALA A 318 10.82 2.21 -27.32
C ALA A 318 10.54 3.68 -26.90
N ALA A 319 11.63 4.42 -26.63
CA ALA A 319 11.68 5.75 -25.97
C ALA A 319 11.26 5.72 -24.48
N GLY A 320 12.26 5.73 -23.59
CA GLY A 320 12.08 5.54 -22.14
C GLY A 320 11.65 6.79 -21.37
N THR A 321 10.92 6.56 -20.28
CA THR A 321 10.52 7.50 -19.20
C THR A 321 10.12 6.63 -18.00
N ASP A 322 10.96 6.28 -17.02
CA ASP A 322 11.78 6.99 -16.03
C ASP A 322 11.17 6.93 -14.60
N THR A 323 12.01 6.48 -13.67
CA THR A 323 11.73 6.17 -12.25
C THR A 323 11.36 7.45 -11.48
N GLY A 324 10.45 7.41 -10.50
CA GLY A 324 9.91 8.63 -9.85
C GLY A 324 10.95 9.62 -9.31
N LEU A 325 12.13 9.16 -8.87
CA LEU A 325 13.26 10.04 -8.52
C LEU A 325 13.82 10.75 -9.76
N ALA A 326 14.05 10.03 -10.84
CA ALA A 326 14.66 10.59 -12.03
C ALA A 326 13.68 11.50 -12.80
N ALA A 327 12.37 11.22 -12.81
CA ALA A 327 11.35 12.16 -13.30
C ALA A 327 11.33 13.45 -12.46
N TYR A 328 11.46 13.34 -11.13
CA TYR A 328 11.62 14.51 -10.27
C TYR A 328 12.91 15.27 -10.57
N LEU A 329 14.04 14.58 -10.73
CA LEU A 329 15.35 15.18 -11.04
C LEU A 329 15.34 15.88 -12.40
N ASP A 330 14.69 15.31 -13.41
CA ASP A 330 14.45 15.93 -14.71
C ASP A 330 13.57 17.18 -14.57
N ARG A 331 12.45 17.08 -13.83
CA ARG A 331 11.55 18.20 -13.53
C ARG A 331 12.27 19.39 -12.88
N ILE A 332 13.29 19.14 -12.07
CA ILE A 332 14.09 20.18 -11.39
C ILE A 332 15.40 20.53 -12.11
N GLY A 333 15.72 19.84 -13.22
CA GLY A 333 16.92 20.08 -14.03
C GLY A 333 18.23 19.70 -13.33
N VAL A 334 18.24 18.62 -12.55
CA VAL A 334 19.42 18.14 -11.80
C VAL A 334 19.84 16.75 -12.29
N ALA A 335 20.98 16.67 -12.99
CA ALA A 335 21.56 15.41 -13.44
C ALA A 335 22.61 14.83 -12.46
N ASP A 336 23.06 13.60 -12.68
CA ASP A 336 24.25 13.02 -12.04
C ASP A 336 24.23 13.03 -10.49
N VAL A 337 23.11 12.63 -9.90
CA VAL A 337 23.00 12.43 -8.45
C VAL A 337 23.56 11.05 -8.10
N THR A 338 24.72 11.02 -7.42
CA THR A 338 25.47 9.78 -7.14
C THR A 338 25.73 9.54 -5.66
N SER A 339 25.52 10.54 -4.79
CA SER A 339 25.77 10.46 -3.36
C SER A 339 24.86 11.42 -2.55
N PRO A 340 24.45 11.04 -1.33
CA PRO A 340 23.72 11.92 -0.42
C PRO A 340 24.68 12.85 0.35
N ASP A 341 25.30 13.81 -0.34
CA ASP A 341 26.25 14.79 0.24
C ASP A 341 25.75 16.25 0.15
N LEU A 342 26.34 17.14 0.96
CA LEU A 342 25.92 18.54 1.00
C LEU A 342 25.94 19.26 -0.37
N PRO A 343 26.95 19.09 -1.25
CA PRO A 343 26.92 19.65 -2.61
C PRO A 343 25.71 19.18 -3.43
N THR A 344 25.36 17.90 -3.35
CA THR A 344 24.19 17.34 -4.02
C THR A 344 22.90 17.91 -3.44
N LEU A 345 22.81 18.04 -2.11
CA LEU A 345 21.66 18.65 -1.45
C LEU A 345 21.45 20.09 -1.93
N HIS A 346 22.50 20.91 -1.98
CA HIS A 346 22.42 22.27 -2.52
C HIS A 346 21.88 22.32 -3.96
N ARG A 347 22.32 21.40 -4.82
CA ARG A 347 21.86 21.33 -6.22
C ARG A 347 20.37 20.98 -6.30
N ILE A 348 19.91 20.02 -5.50
CA ILE A 348 18.50 19.62 -5.43
C ILE A 348 17.63 20.79 -4.95
N ILE A 349 18.00 21.45 -3.85
CA ILE A 349 17.23 22.59 -3.31
C ILE A 349 17.16 23.75 -4.32
N ALA A 350 18.28 24.09 -4.95
CA ALA A 350 18.32 25.15 -5.95
C ALA A 350 17.51 24.79 -7.22
N GLY A 351 17.57 23.53 -7.66
CA GLY A 351 16.77 23.03 -8.78
C GLY A 351 15.28 23.10 -8.48
N HIS A 352 14.87 22.53 -7.34
CA HIS A 352 13.47 22.47 -6.94
C HIS A 352 12.83 23.85 -6.84
N THR A 353 13.46 24.77 -6.09
CA THR A 353 12.88 26.10 -5.84
C THR A 353 12.72 26.94 -7.11
N ARG A 354 13.58 26.77 -8.12
CA ARG A 354 13.45 27.48 -9.40
C ARG A 354 12.44 26.85 -10.35
N SER A 355 12.18 25.56 -10.20
CA SER A 355 11.40 24.81 -11.17
C SER A 355 9.96 24.58 -10.74
N ILE A 356 9.69 24.44 -9.44
CA ILE A 356 8.37 24.14 -8.89
C ILE A 356 7.91 25.31 -8.02
N ALA A 357 6.95 26.10 -8.52
CA ALA A 357 6.46 27.28 -7.83
C ALA A 357 5.61 26.92 -6.60
N PHE A 358 5.69 27.76 -5.57
CA PHE A 358 4.68 27.75 -4.52
C PHE A 358 3.36 28.28 -5.07
N GLU A 359 2.23 27.63 -4.77
CA GLU A 359 0.90 28.09 -5.17
C GLU A 359 -0.23 27.47 -4.32
N ASN A 360 -1.43 28.05 -4.35
CA ASN A 360 -2.62 27.57 -3.61
C ASN A 360 -3.89 27.41 -4.47
N LEU A 361 -3.75 27.21 -5.78
CA LEU A 361 -4.87 27.21 -6.74
C LEU A 361 -5.89 26.10 -6.47
N ASP A 362 -5.48 24.92 -6.00
CA ASP A 362 -6.44 23.86 -5.66
C ASP A 362 -7.33 24.27 -4.48
N ALA A 363 -6.73 24.74 -3.38
CA ALA A 363 -7.49 25.27 -2.24
C ALA A 363 -8.39 26.45 -2.66
N PHE A 364 -7.89 27.37 -3.50
CA PHE A 364 -8.66 28.52 -3.99
C PHE A 364 -9.84 28.11 -4.90
N THR A 365 -9.69 27.02 -5.66
CA THR A 365 -10.74 26.48 -6.53
C THR A 365 -11.64 25.46 -5.82
N GLY A 366 -11.38 25.16 -4.54
CA GLY A 366 -12.17 24.21 -3.75
C GLY A 366 -11.87 22.74 -4.06
N ARG A 367 -10.68 22.46 -4.60
CA ARG A 367 -10.18 21.09 -4.81
C ARG A 367 -9.47 20.60 -3.56
N GLU A 368 -9.66 19.32 -3.26
CA GLU A 368 -8.94 18.65 -2.19
C GLU A 368 -7.45 18.54 -2.52
N ILE A 369 -6.61 18.64 -1.49
CA ILE A 369 -5.15 18.53 -1.60
C ILE A 369 -4.72 17.22 -0.95
N ALA A 370 -4.40 16.24 -1.80
CA ALA A 370 -3.85 14.96 -1.38
C ALA A 370 -2.35 15.08 -1.11
N LEU A 371 -1.89 14.47 -0.02
CA LEU A 371 -0.49 14.53 0.43
C LEU A 371 0.26 13.21 0.26
N ASP A 372 -0.37 12.19 -0.32
CA ASP A 372 0.30 10.92 -0.63
C ASP A 372 1.34 11.11 -1.75
N PRO A 373 2.45 10.35 -1.74
CA PRO A 373 3.54 10.55 -2.67
C PRO A 373 3.16 10.51 -4.16
N ASP A 374 2.20 9.66 -4.53
CA ASP A 374 1.81 9.47 -5.93
C ASP A 374 0.98 10.67 -6.43
N ALA A 375 0.07 11.19 -5.60
CA ALA A 375 -0.66 12.43 -5.91
C ALA A 375 0.30 13.64 -6.03
N LEU A 376 1.28 13.75 -5.14
CA LEU A 376 2.28 14.80 -5.19
C LEU A 376 3.12 14.74 -6.47
N ALA A 377 3.60 13.55 -6.86
CA ALA A 377 4.35 13.35 -8.10
C ALA A 377 3.48 13.63 -9.34
N ALA A 378 2.25 13.11 -9.36
CA ALA A 378 1.31 13.34 -10.46
C ALA A 378 1.04 14.83 -10.67
N LYS A 379 0.87 15.59 -9.59
CA LYS A 379 0.59 17.03 -9.64
C LYS A 379 1.84 17.86 -9.95
N LEU A 380 2.88 17.79 -9.13
CA LEU A 380 4.02 18.72 -9.15
C LEU A 380 5.09 18.31 -10.19
N VAL A 381 5.25 17.01 -10.44
CA VAL A 381 6.26 16.48 -11.37
C VAL A 381 5.66 16.30 -12.76
N HIS A 382 4.68 15.42 -12.91
CA HIS A 382 4.14 15.07 -14.23
C HIS A 382 3.15 16.10 -14.77
N GLY A 383 2.34 16.69 -13.88
CA GLY A 383 1.32 17.68 -14.23
C GLY A 383 1.85 19.11 -14.40
N GLY A 384 3.15 19.35 -14.21
CA GLY A 384 3.75 20.68 -14.39
C GLY A 384 3.20 21.75 -13.45
N ARG A 385 2.53 21.36 -12.35
CA ARG A 385 1.97 22.29 -11.38
C ARG A 385 2.95 22.63 -10.27
N GLY A 386 2.56 23.59 -9.43
CA GLY A 386 3.20 23.89 -8.16
C GLY A 386 2.50 23.21 -6.99
N GLY A 387 2.77 23.69 -5.78
CA GLY A 387 2.02 23.32 -4.57
C GLY A 387 2.43 24.17 -3.39
N TRP A 388 1.70 24.08 -2.27
CA TRP A 388 2.06 24.80 -1.05
C TRP A 388 3.03 24.00 -0.16
N CYS A 389 3.25 24.45 1.08
CA CYS A 389 4.35 23.97 1.93
C CYS A 389 4.40 22.45 2.15
N PHE A 390 3.25 21.80 2.36
CA PHE A 390 3.19 20.35 2.60
C PHE A 390 3.56 19.59 1.32
N GLU A 391 2.98 19.97 0.19
CA GLU A 391 3.21 19.32 -1.10
C GLU A 391 4.67 19.43 -1.55
N GLN A 392 5.23 20.63 -1.41
CA GLN A 392 6.62 20.93 -1.80
C GLN A 392 7.61 20.15 -0.94
N ASN A 393 7.47 20.21 0.39
CA ASN A 393 8.44 19.59 1.30
C ASN A 393 8.24 18.07 1.43
N LEU A 394 7.03 17.52 1.24
CA LEU A 394 6.83 16.06 1.15
C LEU A 394 7.38 15.49 -0.16
N LEU A 395 7.18 16.18 -1.30
CA LEU A 395 7.80 15.78 -2.56
C LEU A 395 9.33 15.82 -2.47
N LEU A 396 9.89 16.89 -1.90
CA LEU A 396 11.32 16.99 -1.65
C LEU A 396 11.80 15.85 -0.75
N ARG A 397 11.10 15.56 0.35
CA ARG A 397 11.46 14.47 1.25
C ARG A 397 11.54 13.14 0.52
N GLY A 398 10.51 12.80 -0.27
CA GLY A 398 10.51 11.55 -1.04
C GLY A 398 11.71 11.45 -1.99
N ALA A 399 12.08 12.55 -2.64
CA ALA A 399 13.27 12.58 -3.49
C ALA A 399 14.58 12.45 -2.69
N LEU A 400 14.70 13.14 -1.54
CA LEU A 400 15.89 13.05 -0.69
C LEU A 400 16.06 11.65 -0.09
N ASP A 401 14.98 11.03 0.37
CA ASP A 401 14.99 9.65 0.88
C ASP A 401 15.41 8.67 -0.22
N ALA A 402 14.93 8.85 -1.46
CA ALA A 402 15.33 8.03 -2.61
C ALA A 402 16.80 8.21 -3.02
N VAL A 403 17.39 9.38 -2.79
CA VAL A 403 18.84 9.63 -2.97
C VAL A 403 19.66 9.00 -1.82
N GLY A 404 19.03 8.68 -0.69
CA GLY A 404 19.66 8.06 0.46
C GLY A 404 20.00 9.02 1.61
N TYR A 405 19.41 10.22 1.63
CA TYR A 405 19.50 11.09 2.81
C TYR A 405 18.66 10.53 3.96
N THR A 406 19.07 10.81 5.19
CA THR A 406 18.22 10.63 6.37
C THR A 406 17.50 11.94 6.66
N THR A 407 16.17 11.95 6.56
CA THR A 407 15.35 13.14 6.75
C THR A 407 14.42 13.02 7.96
N THR A 408 14.18 14.13 8.65
CA THR A 408 13.17 14.25 9.70
C THR A 408 12.19 15.36 9.34
N CYS A 409 10.91 15.02 9.37
CA CYS A 409 9.81 15.95 9.14
C CYS A 409 9.57 16.84 10.36
N LEU A 410 9.51 18.15 10.16
CA LEU A 410 9.28 19.14 11.22
C LEU A 410 8.10 20.05 10.86
N ALA A 411 7.48 20.66 11.88
CA ALA A 411 6.43 21.65 11.69
C ALA A 411 6.69 22.98 12.41
N ALA A 412 6.21 24.06 11.81
CA ALA A 412 6.50 25.42 12.23
C ALA A 412 5.25 26.31 12.35
N ARG A 413 5.34 27.34 13.19
CA ARG A 413 4.31 28.38 13.38
C ARG A 413 4.74 29.63 12.63
N VAL A 414 3.97 30.01 11.62
CA VAL A 414 4.29 31.17 10.77
C VAL A 414 4.17 32.48 11.56
N MET A 415 5.26 33.26 11.54
CA MET A 415 5.39 34.59 12.14
C MET A 415 5.45 35.70 11.08
N TRP A 416 5.72 35.34 9.82
CA TRP A 416 5.84 36.30 8.73
C TRP A 416 4.59 37.17 8.57
N GLY A 417 4.81 38.49 8.48
CA GLY A 417 3.73 39.48 8.36
C GLY A 417 2.91 39.69 9.63
N ARG A 418 3.27 39.06 10.76
CA ARG A 418 2.55 39.21 12.04
C ARG A 418 3.27 40.20 12.97
N PRO A 419 2.53 40.96 13.79
CA PRO A 419 3.12 41.76 14.86
C PRO A 419 3.92 40.90 15.85
N PRO A 420 4.99 41.43 16.47
CA PRO A 420 5.82 40.69 17.44
C PRO A 420 5.05 40.12 18.63
N ASP A 421 3.96 40.77 19.03
CA ASP A 421 3.09 40.44 20.17
C ASP A 421 1.85 39.62 19.77
N ALA A 422 1.75 39.21 18.51
CA ALA A 422 0.61 38.45 18.03
C ALA A 422 0.52 37.07 18.72
N PRO A 423 -0.69 36.57 19.05
CA PRO A 423 -0.85 35.27 19.68
C PRO A 423 -0.31 34.14 18.79
N PRO A 424 0.21 33.05 19.35
CA PRO A 424 0.69 31.90 18.56
C PRO A 424 -0.39 31.37 17.60
N VAL A 425 0.02 31.02 16.38
CA VAL A 425 -0.82 30.32 15.39
C VAL A 425 -0.55 28.81 15.43
N PRO A 426 -1.44 27.97 14.85
CA PRO A 426 -1.17 26.55 14.65
C PRO A 426 0.18 26.29 13.96
N ARG A 427 0.67 25.05 14.08
CA ARG A 427 1.82 24.60 13.29
C ARG A 427 1.36 24.34 11.86
N SER A 428 1.35 25.40 11.05
CA SER A 428 0.74 25.41 9.72
C SER A 428 1.75 25.38 8.57
N HIS A 429 3.03 25.15 8.88
CA HIS A 429 4.11 25.12 7.90
C HIS A 429 4.98 23.89 8.13
N MET A 430 5.54 23.36 7.06
CA MET A 430 6.40 22.18 7.06
C MET A 430 7.82 22.57 6.66
N LEU A 431 8.82 21.92 7.27
CA LEU A 431 10.22 21.96 6.86
C LEU A 431 10.87 20.61 7.14
N LEU A 432 12.08 20.40 6.63
CA LEU A 432 12.85 19.17 6.84
C LEU A 432 14.16 19.46 7.56
N ARG A 433 14.52 18.55 8.46
CA ARG A 433 15.90 18.36 8.90
C ARG A 433 16.53 17.25 8.07
N VAL A 434 17.78 17.42 7.65
CA VAL A 434 18.59 16.43 6.95
C VAL A 434 19.84 16.17 7.77
N ASP A 435 20.11 14.91 8.07
CA ASP A 435 21.32 14.52 8.82
C ASP A 435 22.47 14.23 7.85
N LEU A 436 23.56 14.99 8.00
CA LEU A 436 24.79 14.87 7.21
C LEU A 436 26.00 14.61 8.12
N PRO A 437 27.11 14.07 7.59
CA PRO A 437 28.34 13.84 8.36
C PRO A 437 28.89 15.08 9.09
N GLU A 438 28.72 16.26 8.49
CA GLU A 438 29.12 17.56 9.05
C GLU A 438 28.13 18.13 10.08
N GLY A 439 26.96 17.51 10.24
CA GLY A 439 25.92 17.90 11.19
C GLY A 439 24.52 18.02 10.60
N PRO A 440 23.50 18.26 11.43
CA PRO A 440 22.13 18.44 10.99
C PRO A 440 21.96 19.75 10.22
N HIS A 441 21.23 19.69 9.12
CA HIS A 441 20.89 20.82 8.27
C HIS A 441 19.38 20.96 8.11
N LEU A 442 18.90 22.16 7.80
CA LEU A 442 17.52 22.46 7.49
C LEU A 442 17.37 22.78 6.01
N VAL A 443 16.32 22.23 5.41
CA VAL A 443 15.86 22.58 4.08
C VAL A 443 14.37 22.86 4.10
N ASP A 444 13.95 23.84 3.32
CA ASP A 444 12.55 24.27 3.23
C ASP A 444 12.28 24.92 1.87
N VAL A 445 11.70 24.14 0.97
CA VAL A 445 11.40 24.58 -0.40
C VAL A 445 9.95 25.07 -0.56
N GLY A 446 9.21 25.17 0.56
CA GLY A 446 7.76 25.31 0.54
C GLY A 446 7.19 26.55 1.26
N PHE A 447 8.00 27.48 1.77
CA PHE A 447 7.49 28.59 2.60
C PHE A 447 6.62 29.62 1.83
N GLY A 448 6.88 29.83 0.54
CA GLY A 448 6.16 30.79 -0.30
C GLY A 448 7.03 31.97 -0.71
N GLY A 449 6.56 33.21 -0.48
CA GLY A 449 7.23 34.42 -0.98
C GLY A 449 8.71 34.56 -0.62
N LEU A 450 9.13 33.98 0.51
CA LEU A 450 10.51 34.02 1.01
C LEU A 450 11.11 32.62 1.17
N THR A 451 10.73 31.66 0.31
CA THR A 451 11.27 30.29 0.30
C THR A 451 12.79 30.27 0.38
N LEU A 452 13.33 29.40 1.24
CA LEU A 452 14.76 29.19 1.40
C LEU A 452 15.32 28.54 0.12
N THR A 453 16.31 29.19 -0.49
CA THR A 453 16.94 28.74 -1.75
C THR A 453 18.28 28.03 -1.54
N GLY A 454 18.57 27.65 -0.29
CA GLY A 454 19.80 27.00 0.12
C GLY A 454 19.58 26.01 1.26
N VAL A 455 20.68 25.59 1.86
CA VAL A 455 20.71 24.65 2.98
C VAL A 455 21.27 25.42 4.17
N LEU A 456 20.66 25.29 5.36
CA LEU A 456 21.14 25.95 6.57
C LEU A 456 21.63 24.91 7.57
N ALA A 457 22.84 25.06 8.10
CA ALA A 457 23.24 24.30 9.28
C ALA A 457 22.29 24.62 10.44
N LEU A 458 21.92 23.61 11.22
CA LEU A 458 21.13 23.77 12.45
C LEU A 458 22.02 24.34 13.57
N GLU A 459 22.47 25.57 13.38
CA GLU A 459 23.36 26.31 14.27
C GLU A 459 22.74 27.67 14.62
N PRO A 460 22.42 27.93 15.91
CA PRO A 460 21.82 29.19 16.34
C PRO A 460 22.83 30.33 16.31
N ASP A 461 22.29 31.54 16.10
CA ASP A 461 22.98 32.83 16.17
C ASP A 461 24.14 33.04 15.17
N VAL A 462 24.17 32.21 14.12
CA VAL A 462 25.09 32.33 12.98
C VAL A 462 24.35 32.87 11.75
N GLU A 463 24.89 33.94 11.14
CA GLU A 463 24.46 34.41 9.82
C GLU A 463 24.99 33.44 8.75
N GLN A 464 24.08 32.89 7.96
CA GLN A 464 24.38 31.91 6.91
C GLN A 464 23.97 32.49 5.56
N ALA A 465 24.91 32.50 4.62
CA ALA A 465 24.66 32.95 3.26
C ALA A 465 23.79 31.92 2.52
N THR A 466 22.89 32.41 1.67
CA THR A 466 22.13 31.59 0.72
C THR A 466 22.31 32.21 -0.68
N PRO A 467 21.84 31.56 -1.75
CA PRO A 467 21.85 32.19 -3.08
C PRO A 467 21.05 33.50 -3.16
N HIS A 468 20.21 33.82 -2.17
CA HIS A 468 19.44 35.06 -2.09
C HIS A 468 19.75 35.80 -0.77
N GLU A 469 18.75 36.04 0.07
CA GLU A 469 18.93 36.73 1.35
C GLU A 469 19.74 35.85 2.34
N PRO A 470 20.55 36.44 3.21
CA PRO A 470 21.12 35.73 4.35
C PRO A 470 20.04 35.30 5.34
N PHE A 471 20.20 34.12 5.92
CA PHE A 471 19.33 33.57 6.96
C PHE A 471 20.09 33.35 8.26
N ARG A 472 19.36 33.24 9.37
CA ARG A 472 19.89 32.77 10.65
C ARG A 472 18.81 32.07 11.46
N LEU A 473 19.25 31.26 12.41
CA LEU A 473 18.40 30.68 13.44
C LEU A 473 18.64 31.43 14.75
N VAL A 474 17.60 31.74 15.50
CA VAL A 474 17.73 32.35 16.85
C VAL A 474 17.07 31.42 17.85
N SER A 475 17.77 31.09 18.94
CA SER A 475 17.18 30.28 20.02
C SER A 475 15.99 31.00 20.67
N ALA A 476 14.92 30.25 20.95
CA ALA A 476 13.70 30.76 21.56
C ALA A 476 13.44 30.13 22.94
N GLU A 477 12.71 30.85 23.81
CA GLU A 477 12.46 30.48 25.22
C GLU A 477 11.77 29.11 25.43
N ARG A 478 11.17 28.51 24.38
CA ARG A 478 10.44 27.23 24.44
C ARG A 478 11.19 26.04 23.82
N ALA A 479 12.51 26.00 23.98
CA ALA A 479 13.37 24.95 23.42
C ALA A 479 13.22 24.75 21.90
N GLY A 480 12.98 25.85 21.17
CA GLY A 480 12.85 25.87 19.72
C GLY A 480 13.68 26.98 19.08
N TYR A 481 13.52 27.17 17.78
CA TYR A 481 14.26 28.12 16.98
C TYR A 481 13.31 29.05 16.23
N VAL A 482 13.73 30.29 16.00
CA VAL A 482 13.10 31.20 15.04
C VAL A 482 14.00 31.31 13.82
N MET A 483 13.49 30.93 12.66
CA MET A 483 14.16 31.21 11.39
C MET A 483 13.92 32.66 10.99
N GLN A 484 15.00 33.39 10.69
CA GLN A 484 14.96 34.77 10.25
C GLN A 484 15.70 34.94 8.93
N ALA A 485 15.24 35.86 8.10
CA ALA A 485 15.94 36.33 6.91
C ALA A 485 16.25 37.82 7.01
N ARG A 486 17.36 38.26 6.42
CA ARG A 486 17.73 39.68 6.38
C ARG A 486 17.14 40.35 5.14
N VAL A 487 16.06 41.10 5.34
CA VAL A 487 15.32 41.80 4.28
C VAL A 487 15.34 43.30 4.57
N GLY A 488 15.75 44.13 3.61
CA GLY A 488 15.84 45.58 3.79
C GLY A 488 16.77 46.00 4.93
N GLY A 489 17.85 45.25 5.15
CA GLY A 489 18.81 45.48 6.24
C GLY A 489 18.31 45.06 7.63
N GLN A 490 17.11 44.48 7.75
CA GLN A 490 16.53 44.06 9.02
C GLN A 490 16.31 42.54 9.07
N TRP A 491 16.57 41.95 10.23
CA TRP A 491 16.21 40.56 10.49
C TRP A 491 14.73 40.43 10.75
N ARG A 492 14.04 39.67 9.90
CA ARG A 492 12.59 39.46 9.99
C ARG A 492 12.28 37.99 10.26
N PRO A 493 11.41 37.67 11.24
CA PRO A 493 11.05 36.29 11.55
C PRO A 493 10.13 35.71 10.47
N LEU A 494 10.45 34.50 10.03
CA LEU A 494 9.59 33.72 9.13
C LEU A 494 8.67 32.82 9.94
N TYR A 495 9.24 31.96 10.79
CA TYR A 495 8.51 31.01 11.61
C TYR A 495 9.33 30.53 12.81
N TRP A 496 8.60 30.02 13.81
CA TRP A 496 9.15 29.30 14.95
C TRP A 496 8.96 27.80 14.76
N PHE A 497 9.95 26.97 15.10
CA PHE A 497 9.84 25.50 15.08
C PHE A 497 10.62 24.85 16.23
N ASP A 498 10.30 23.60 16.54
CA ASP A 498 11.06 22.73 17.43
C ASP A 498 11.50 21.47 16.67
N LEU A 499 12.24 20.57 17.31
CA LEU A 499 12.78 19.35 16.68
C LEU A 499 11.86 18.13 16.85
N THR A 500 10.59 18.34 17.18
CA THR A 500 9.62 17.25 17.28
C THR A 500 9.34 16.71 15.89
N GLU A 501 9.64 15.43 15.67
CA GLU A 501 9.29 14.74 14.43
C GLU A 501 7.78 14.78 14.19
N GLN A 502 7.39 14.98 12.94
CA GLN A 502 6.01 14.98 12.48
C GLN A 502 5.82 13.85 11.47
N LEU A 503 4.68 13.19 11.54
CA LEU A 503 4.26 12.14 10.61
C LEU A 503 3.31 12.71 9.56
N LEU A 504 3.04 11.94 8.50
CA LEU A 504 2.10 12.36 7.45
C LEU A 504 0.73 12.75 8.02
N ALA A 505 0.22 11.98 8.99
CA ALA A 505 -1.05 12.26 9.66
C ALA A 505 -1.10 13.63 10.36
N ASP A 506 0.02 14.13 10.88
CA ASP A 506 0.08 15.47 11.50
C ASP A 506 -0.09 16.57 10.44
N TYR A 507 0.44 16.34 9.25
CA TYR A 507 0.28 17.24 8.11
C TYR A 507 -1.11 17.17 7.51
N GLU A 508 -1.74 15.99 7.44
CA GLU A 508 -3.13 15.86 6.96
C GLU A 508 -4.10 16.73 7.77
N VAL A 509 -3.96 16.76 9.10
CA VAL A 509 -4.77 17.63 9.96
C VAL A 509 -4.54 19.11 9.66
N SER A 510 -3.28 19.52 9.51
CA SER A 510 -2.91 20.91 9.25
C SER A 510 -3.32 21.35 7.84
N ASN A 511 -3.15 20.48 6.85
CA ASN A 511 -3.56 20.62 5.46
C ASN A 511 -5.08 20.78 5.37
N TRP A 512 -5.84 19.89 6.00
CA TRP A 512 -7.29 20.01 6.06
C TRP A 512 -7.73 21.33 6.69
N TYR A 513 -7.12 21.74 7.81
CA TYR A 513 -7.41 23.03 8.44
C TYR A 513 -7.16 24.20 7.48
N LEU A 514 -6.04 24.21 6.75
CA LEU A 514 -5.74 25.28 5.80
C LEU A 514 -6.64 25.25 4.56
N CYS A 515 -7.14 24.08 4.13
CA CYS A 515 -8.07 23.93 3.00
C CYS A 515 -9.52 24.27 3.35
N HIS A 516 -9.95 24.09 4.60
CA HIS A 516 -11.37 24.12 4.93
C HIS A 516 -11.76 25.15 5.98
N HIS A 517 -10.81 25.57 6.83
CA HIS A 517 -11.16 26.49 7.90
C HIS A 517 -11.58 27.85 7.29
N PRO A 518 -12.77 28.41 7.61
CA PRO A 518 -13.28 29.61 6.94
C PRO A 518 -12.41 30.87 7.09
N ARG A 519 -11.51 30.89 8.09
CA ARG A 519 -10.52 31.96 8.31
C ARG A 519 -9.15 31.68 7.66
N SER A 520 -9.00 30.60 6.91
CA SER A 520 -7.77 30.32 6.19
C SER A 520 -7.62 31.33 5.05
N HIS A 521 -6.50 32.04 5.04
CA HIS A 521 -6.21 33.03 4.00
C HIS A 521 -5.92 32.39 2.63
N PHE A 522 -5.66 31.08 2.60
CA PHE A 522 -5.48 30.31 1.37
C PHE A 522 -6.78 30.11 0.57
N LEU A 523 -7.94 30.46 1.14
CA LEU A 523 -9.25 30.34 0.47
C LEU A 523 -9.76 31.67 -0.10
N SER A 524 -9.26 32.79 0.42
CA SER A 524 -9.77 34.13 0.09
C SER A 524 -9.06 34.80 -1.09
N GLY A 525 -7.95 34.24 -1.55
CA GLY A 525 -7.16 34.80 -2.64
C GLY A 525 -6.11 33.82 -3.14
N ILE A 526 -5.55 34.12 -4.31
CA ILE A 526 -4.45 33.33 -4.86
C ILE A 526 -3.10 33.82 -4.34
N MET A 527 -2.17 32.89 -4.22
CA MET A 527 -0.78 33.12 -3.87
C MET A 527 0.07 32.31 -4.83
N ALA A 528 1.13 32.92 -5.37
CA ALA A 528 2.18 32.18 -6.06
C ALA A 528 3.54 32.80 -5.75
N ALA A 529 4.58 31.96 -5.64
CA ALA A 529 5.94 32.45 -5.43
C ALA A 529 6.96 31.57 -6.14
N ARG A 530 7.97 32.21 -6.75
CA ARG A 530 9.10 31.50 -7.35
C ARG A 530 10.35 32.40 -7.40
N PRO A 531 11.52 31.92 -6.95
CA PRO A 531 12.80 32.58 -7.16
C PRO A 531 13.36 32.39 -8.58
N GLU A 532 14.18 33.35 -8.99
CA GLU A 532 15.14 33.30 -10.10
C GLU A 532 16.52 33.74 -9.56
N PRO A 533 17.64 33.51 -10.28
CA PRO A 533 18.97 33.76 -9.73
C PRO A 533 19.21 35.19 -9.18
N ASP A 534 18.52 36.20 -9.72
CA ASP A 534 18.69 37.60 -9.36
C ASP A 534 17.45 38.24 -8.72
N ARG A 535 16.36 37.48 -8.52
CA ARG A 535 15.09 38.05 -8.04
C ARG A 535 14.11 37.02 -7.48
N ARG A 536 13.06 37.49 -6.82
CA ARG A 536 11.89 36.66 -6.43
C ARG A 536 10.61 37.23 -7.00
N TYR A 537 9.78 36.37 -7.58
CA TYR A 537 8.40 36.69 -7.94
C TYR A 537 7.47 36.32 -6.80
N ALA A 538 6.53 37.20 -6.49
CA ALA A 538 5.45 36.94 -5.56
C ALA A 538 4.14 37.52 -6.12
N LEU A 539 3.11 36.68 -6.17
CA LEU A 539 1.76 37.05 -6.55
C LEU A 539 0.85 36.92 -5.33
N GLY A 540 0.16 38.00 -4.99
CA GLY A 540 -0.90 38.02 -3.98
C GLY A 540 -2.18 38.59 -4.57
N SER A 541 -3.15 37.72 -4.84
CA SER A 541 -4.38 38.04 -5.57
C SER A 541 -4.07 38.76 -6.90
N THR A 542 -4.32 40.06 -6.99
CA THR A 542 -4.07 40.87 -8.20
C THR A 542 -2.74 41.62 -8.17
N SER A 543 -1.94 41.51 -7.11
CA SER A 543 -0.66 42.23 -6.99
C SER A 543 0.51 41.31 -7.31
N LEU A 544 1.21 41.58 -8.41
CA LEU A 544 2.48 40.95 -8.75
C LEU A 544 3.62 41.83 -8.24
N ALA A 545 4.54 41.24 -7.48
CA ALA A 545 5.77 41.86 -7.02
C ALA A 545 6.99 41.13 -7.59
N VAL A 546 8.00 41.91 -7.99
CA VAL A 546 9.32 41.43 -8.39
C VAL A 546 10.34 42.02 -7.42
N HIS A 547 10.95 41.19 -6.60
CA HIS A 547 11.95 41.57 -5.62
C HIS A 547 13.35 41.30 -6.18
N HIS A 548 14.02 42.32 -6.70
CA HIS A 548 15.39 42.18 -7.19
C HIS A 548 16.38 42.02 -6.02
N LEU A 549 17.34 41.11 -6.15
CA LEU A 549 18.41 40.93 -5.19
C LEU A 549 19.24 42.23 -5.12
N ASP A 550 19.43 42.76 -3.91
CA ASP A 550 20.10 44.05 -3.66
C ASP A 550 19.51 45.26 -4.42
N GLY A 551 18.25 45.14 -4.87
CA GLY A 551 17.57 46.12 -5.70
C GLY A 551 16.19 46.54 -5.15
N PRO A 552 15.48 47.42 -5.89
CA PRO A 552 14.13 47.80 -5.53
C PRO A 552 13.14 46.64 -5.72
N THR A 553 11.99 46.72 -5.07
CA THR A 553 10.83 45.89 -5.39
C THR A 553 9.94 46.61 -6.39
N GLU A 554 9.68 45.99 -7.53
CA GLU A 554 8.68 46.46 -8.48
C GLU A 554 7.33 45.84 -8.14
N ARG A 555 6.24 46.61 -8.26
CA ARG A 555 4.88 46.12 -8.07
C ARG A 555 3.98 46.58 -9.20
N ARG A 556 3.16 45.66 -9.69
CA ARG A 556 2.09 45.98 -10.65
C ARG A 556 0.80 45.27 -10.27
N THR A 557 -0.32 45.90 -10.61
CA THR A 557 -1.65 45.35 -10.44
C THR A 557 -2.06 44.68 -11.74
N LEU A 558 -2.50 43.43 -11.67
CA LEU A 558 -3.07 42.69 -12.78
C LEU A 558 -4.56 43.05 -12.90
N GLU A 559 -5.02 43.31 -14.12
CA GLU A 559 -6.31 43.94 -14.39
C GLU A 559 -7.39 42.95 -14.84
N SER A 560 -7.03 41.70 -15.12
CA SER A 560 -8.00 40.69 -15.57
C SER A 560 -7.62 39.25 -15.17
N PRO A 561 -8.59 38.32 -15.12
CA PRO A 561 -8.34 36.88 -14.96
C PRO A 561 -7.37 36.31 -15.99
N ALA A 562 -7.51 36.71 -17.27
CA ALA A 562 -6.64 36.27 -18.35
C ALA A 562 -5.18 36.71 -18.13
N GLU A 563 -4.96 37.92 -17.60
CA GLU A 563 -3.62 38.39 -17.26
C GLU A 563 -3.01 37.62 -16.10
N ILE A 564 -3.82 37.29 -15.08
CA ILE A 564 -3.38 36.43 -13.97
C ILE A 564 -2.97 35.05 -14.47
N ARG A 565 -3.80 34.40 -15.29
CA ARG A 565 -3.48 33.10 -15.89
C ARG A 565 -2.16 33.15 -16.66
N LYS A 566 -1.99 34.15 -17.52
CA LYS A 566 -0.75 34.37 -18.27
C LYS A 566 0.47 34.50 -17.36
N VAL A 567 0.35 35.25 -16.26
CA VAL A 567 1.43 35.40 -15.27
C VAL A 567 1.72 34.08 -14.55
N LEU A 568 0.70 33.30 -14.17
CA LEU A 568 0.88 31.97 -13.57
C LEU A 568 1.66 31.03 -14.50
N GLU A 569 1.31 31.02 -15.79
CA GLU A 569 1.94 30.15 -16.79
C GLU A 569 3.35 30.62 -17.17
N GLU A 570 3.54 31.90 -17.49
CA GLU A 570 4.82 32.40 -18.00
C GLU A 570 5.82 32.73 -16.87
N THR A 571 5.35 33.37 -15.80
CA THR A 571 6.22 33.83 -14.71
C THR A 571 6.37 32.81 -13.61
N PHE A 572 5.36 32.01 -13.31
CA PHE A 572 5.44 30.99 -12.26
C PHE A 572 5.62 29.57 -12.82
N LEU A 573 5.55 29.36 -14.14
CA LEU A 573 5.68 28.03 -14.78
C LEU A 573 4.69 27.01 -14.20
N ILE A 574 3.45 27.46 -13.97
CA ILE A 574 2.36 26.63 -13.48
C ILE A 574 1.49 26.26 -14.68
N ASP A 575 1.37 24.96 -14.98
CA ASP A 575 0.36 24.49 -15.91
C ASP A 575 -1.05 24.69 -15.33
N THR A 576 -1.90 25.44 -16.04
CA THR A 576 -3.28 25.72 -15.63
C THR A 576 -4.33 24.95 -16.43
N SER A 577 -3.92 24.13 -17.40
CA SER A 577 -4.83 23.40 -18.29
C SER A 577 -5.72 22.39 -17.55
N GLY A 578 -5.20 21.81 -16.45
CA GLY A 578 -5.93 20.89 -15.57
C GLY A 578 -6.89 21.53 -14.57
N LEU A 579 -7.11 22.85 -14.63
CA LEU A 579 -7.96 23.62 -13.71
C LEU A 579 -9.16 24.28 -14.44
N PRO A 580 -10.22 23.51 -14.79
CA PRO A 580 -11.40 24.00 -15.49
C PRO A 580 -12.10 25.17 -14.78
N ASP A 581 -12.14 25.17 -13.45
CA ASP A 581 -12.84 26.18 -12.65
C ASP A 581 -12.00 27.43 -12.35
N LEU A 582 -10.72 27.45 -12.78
CA LEU A 582 -9.79 28.53 -12.46
C LEU A 582 -10.28 29.88 -12.98
N GLU A 583 -10.78 29.94 -14.21
CA GLU A 583 -11.23 31.21 -14.81
C GLU A 583 -12.37 31.83 -14.00
N THR A 584 -13.34 31.01 -13.62
CA THR A 584 -14.49 31.42 -12.79
C THR A 584 -14.04 31.82 -11.38
N ALA A 585 -13.09 31.09 -10.79
CA ALA A 585 -12.55 31.44 -9.48
C ALA A 585 -11.78 32.77 -9.51
N LEU A 586 -10.95 32.99 -10.53
CA LEU A 586 -10.18 34.23 -10.72
C LEU A 586 -11.09 35.45 -10.92
N ALA A 587 -12.23 35.29 -11.61
CA ALA A 587 -13.20 36.38 -11.77
C ALA A 587 -13.69 36.95 -10.43
N ARG A 588 -13.76 36.13 -9.36
CA ARG A 588 -14.17 36.55 -8.01
C ARG A 588 -13.24 37.61 -7.42
N LEU A 589 -11.96 37.63 -7.82
CA LEU A 589 -10.99 38.63 -7.37
C LEU A 589 -11.29 40.06 -7.86
N PHE A 590 -12.22 40.20 -8.80
CA PHE A 590 -12.61 41.48 -9.41
C PHE A 590 -14.06 41.86 -9.12
N GLN A 591 -14.83 41.02 -8.41
CA GLN A 591 -16.26 41.24 -8.16
C GLN A 591 -16.55 42.27 -7.04
N ASP A 592 -15.54 42.61 -6.23
CA ASP A 592 -15.62 43.61 -5.14
C ASP A 592 -14.78 44.88 -5.41
N ARG A 593 -14.50 45.20 -6.68
CA ARG A 593 -13.78 46.42 -7.08
C ARG A 593 -14.67 47.60 -7.42
#